data_AF-A0A0B5CIH6-F1
#
_entry.id   AF-A0A0B5CIH6-F1
#
_cell.length_a   1.000
_cell.length_b   1.000
_cell.length_c   1.000
_cell.angle_alpha   90.00
_cell.angle_beta   90.00
_cell.angle_gamma   90.00
#
_symmetry.space_group_name_H-M   'P 1'
#
loop_
_entity.id
_entity.type
_entity.pdbx_description
1 polymer ?
#
loop_
_entity_poly.entity_id
_entity_poly.type
_entity_poly.pdbx_seq_one_letter_code
_entity_poly.pdbx_strand_id
1 'polypeptide(L)'
;MSEHRYLPDTRPYPAEPVKRELLMHAEQAARGGAQGKLAAEALRAQIYGMLSQNFYLNLSVALSMTPSEAAYGTMMAALNDVLQAKTDEEIQWFALPVILVAGCKQAAALTAAAPAPELSACLANYPHTRALSRATWLPQLFTAGQISEINAGQWFKAKQNAEAAAEFAASLPQNDSLPLVEGQSVSAAFALGYGGRELTAALGKNLQEAALPLMQVWQQALSAPGVTLFANPLSPDSPPAALTDAGHMRLRMALDVFTANSIRSIRLQSPRVGVVMASQEGGRLVFGFNATDSQFELQPQTFTWPLSPMDKIEIVQQNFLDLLAECQVENIRLLHDPIGENDELPTYSQAVKLPGHNPLYGDGGHS
;
A
#
# COMPACT_ATOMS: atom_id res chain seq x y z
N MET A 1 -16.45 -28.40 -9.09
CA MET A 1 -15.11 -28.18 -8.48
C MET A 1 -14.91 -26.68 -8.45
N SER A 2 -14.65 -26.12 -7.28
CA SER A 2 -14.67 -24.67 -6.96
C SER A 2 -13.79 -23.83 -7.90
N GLU A 3 -14.35 -23.30 -9.00
CA GLU A 3 -13.65 -22.36 -9.90
C GLU A 3 -13.51 -20.96 -9.28
N HIS A 4 -14.34 -20.59 -8.30
CA HIS A 4 -14.39 -19.23 -7.74
C HIS A 4 -14.00 -19.18 -6.26
N ARG A 5 -12.73 -19.49 -5.95
CA ARG A 5 -12.19 -19.36 -4.58
C ARG A 5 -11.89 -17.91 -4.20
N TYR A 6 -11.57 -17.07 -5.19
CA TYR A 6 -11.19 -15.67 -4.99
C TYR A 6 -12.04 -14.76 -5.87
N LEU A 7 -12.18 -13.51 -5.43
CA LEU A 7 -12.74 -12.44 -6.23
C LEU A 7 -11.99 -12.31 -7.59
N PRO A 8 -12.69 -12.14 -8.72
CA PRO A 8 -12.06 -11.99 -10.03
C PRO A 8 -11.10 -10.80 -10.09
N ASP A 9 -10.00 -10.93 -10.82
CA ASP A 9 -9.12 -9.80 -11.11
C ASP A 9 -9.68 -8.97 -12.26
N THR A 10 -10.11 -7.75 -11.96
CA THR A 10 -10.69 -6.79 -12.91
C THR A 10 -9.73 -5.66 -13.28
N ARG A 11 -8.45 -5.75 -12.89
CA ARG A 11 -7.44 -4.73 -13.23
C ARG A 11 -7.29 -4.65 -14.76
N PRO A 12 -7.22 -3.44 -15.33
CA PRO A 12 -7.11 -3.26 -16.77
C PRO A 12 -5.68 -3.54 -17.23
N TYR A 13 -5.42 -4.78 -17.68
CA TYR A 13 -4.20 -5.13 -18.39
C TYR A 13 -4.40 -5.03 -19.91
N PRO A 14 -3.36 -4.67 -20.69
CA PRO A 14 -3.44 -4.69 -22.15
C PRO A 14 -3.87 -6.07 -22.68
N ALA A 15 -4.93 -6.12 -23.48
CA ALA A 15 -5.45 -7.36 -24.06
C ALA A 15 -4.44 -8.04 -25.00
N GLU A 16 -3.63 -7.24 -25.70
CA GLU A 16 -2.50 -7.72 -26.49
C GLU A 16 -1.18 -7.29 -25.83
N PRO A 17 -0.23 -8.22 -25.62
CA PRO A 17 1.08 -7.87 -25.08
C PRO A 17 1.79 -6.85 -25.96
N VAL A 18 2.17 -5.73 -25.36
CA VAL A 18 2.95 -4.69 -26.04
C VAL A 18 4.36 -5.21 -26.28
N LYS A 19 4.73 -5.37 -27.57
CA LYS A 19 6.05 -5.88 -28.00
C LYS A 19 7.15 -4.82 -27.82
N ARG A 20 7.48 -4.49 -26.57
CA ARG A 20 8.66 -3.70 -26.20
C ARG A 20 9.66 -4.60 -25.49
N GLU A 21 10.94 -4.44 -25.81
CA GLU A 21 12.02 -5.27 -25.27
C GLU A 21 12.02 -5.31 -23.73
N LEU A 22 11.84 -4.14 -23.11
CA LEU A 22 11.71 -4.00 -21.66
C LEU A 22 10.58 -4.86 -21.06
N LEU A 23 9.40 -4.88 -21.70
CA LEU A 23 8.23 -5.63 -21.22
C LEU A 23 8.42 -7.13 -21.44
N MET A 24 9.04 -7.53 -22.56
CA MET A 24 9.37 -8.93 -22.81
C MET A 24 10.35 -9.47 -21.77
N HIS A 25 11.36 -8.68 -21.37
CA HIS A 25 12.26 -9.09 -20.29
C HIS A 25 11.55 -9.18 -18.94
N ALA A 26 10.62 -8.28 -18.63
CA ALA A 26 9.82 -8.35 -17.41
C ALA A 26 8.95 -9.62 -17.34
N GLU A 27 8.26 -9.97 -18.43
CA GLU A 27 7.49 -11.22 -18.51
C GLU A 27 8.37 -12.46 -18.41
N GLN A 28 9.50 -12.48 -19.12
CA GLN A 28 10.42 -13.61 -19.09
C GLN A 28 11.05 -13.79 -17.70
N ALA A 29 11.40 -12.69 -17.03
CA ALA A 29 11.90 -12.70 -15.67
C ALA A 29 10.82 -13.18 -14.67
N ALA A 30 9.56 -12.78 -14.85
CA ALA A 30 8.45 -13.24 -14.02
C ALA A 30 8.21 -14.76 -14.10
N ARG A 31 8.53 -15.41 -15.23
CA ARG A 31 8.45 -16.87 -15.40
C ARG A 31 9.56 -17.63 -14.65
N GLY A 32 10.65 -16.96 -14.28
CA GLY A 32 11.76 -17.54 -13.54
C GLY A 32 12.69 -18.46 -14.35
N GLY A 33 13.44 -19.31 -13.65
CA GLY A 33 14.45 -20.20 -14.25
C GLY A 33 15.73 -19.49 -14.71
N ALA A 34 16.61 -20.22 -15.41
CA ALA A 34 17.90 -19.68 -15.87
C ALA A 34 17.72 -18.53 -16.88
N GLN A 35 16.78 -18.68 -17.81
CA GLN A 35 16.43 -17.63 -18.77
C GLN A 35 15.77 -16.42 -18.08
N GLY A 36 14.94 -16.63 -17.05
CA GLY A 36 14.36 -15.54 -16.27
C GLY A 36 15.40 -14.72 -15.50
N LYS A 37 16.47 -15.36 -15.00
CA LYS A 37 17.58 -14.64 -14.34
C LYS A 37 18.32 -13.72 -15.31
N LEU A 38 18.65 -14.22 -16.51
CA LEU A 38 19.27 -13.42 -17.57
C LEU A 38 18.35 -12.27 -18.00
N ALA A 39 17.05 -12.53 -18.14
CA ALA A 39 16.07 -11.50 -18.46
C ALA A 39 15.98 -10.43 -17.35
N ALA A 40 16.07 -10.82 -16.08
CA ALA A 40 16.07 -9.88 -14.96
C ALA A 40 17.34 -9.00 -14.95
N GLU A 41 18.50 -9.54 -15.32
CA GLU A 41 19.73 -8.78 -15.49
C GLU A 41 19.63 -7.79 -16.65
N ALA A 42 19.13 -8.24 -17.81
CA ALA A 42 18.89 -7.40 -18.97
C ALA A 42 17.90 -6.27 -18.66
N LEU A 43 16.81 -6.58 -17.93
CA LEU A 43 15.83 -5.61 -17.48
C LEU A 43 16.46 -4.51 -16.62
N ARG A 44 17.26 -4.89 -15.61
CA ARG A 44 17.98 -3.91 -14.76
C ARG A 44 18.93 -3.03 -15.57
N ALA A 45 19.69 -3.62 -16.49
CA ALA A 45 20.62 -2.88 -17.35
C ALA A 45 19.89 -1.88 -18.26
N GLN A 46 18.74 -2.27 -18.83
CA GLN A 46 17.91 -1.38 -19.64
C GLN A 46 17.31 -0.24 -18.81
N ILE A 47 16.76 -0.52 -17.62
CA ILE A 47 16.23 0.52 -16.73
C ILE A 47 17.34 1.51 -16.35
N TYR A 48 18.52 1.02 -15.96
CA TYR A 48 19.68 1.87 -15.66
C TYR A 48 20.05 2.75 -16.86
N GLY A 49 20.12 2.17 -18.07
CA GLY A 49 20.41 2.90 -19.30
C GLY A 49 19.37 3.97 -19.62
N MET A 50 18.08 3.70 -19.38
CA MET A 50 17.00 4.68 -19.56
C MET A 50 17.09 5.82 -18.55
N LEU A 51 17.35 5.54 -17.27
CA LEU A 51 17.47 6.57 -16.24
C LEU A 51 18.68 7.47 -16.47
N SER A 52 19.82 6.90 -16.85
CA SER A 52 21.05 7.63 -17.20
C SER A 52 20.86 8.55 -18.41
N GLN A 53 19.99 8.19 -19.36
CA GLN A 53 19.67 9.00 -20.54
C GLN A 53 18.49 9.96 -20.34
N ASN A 54 17.95 10.07 -19.11
CA ASN A 54 16.77 10.87 -18.79
C ASN A 54 15.46 10.43 -19.50
N PHE A 55 15.34 9.16 -19.90
CA PHE A 55 14.14 8.62 -20.56
C PHE A 55 13.05 8.19 -19.56
N TYR A 56 12.68 9.08 -18.64
CA TYR A 56 11.76 8.78 -17.53
C TYR A 56 10.32 8.51 -17.99
N LEU A 57 9.85 9.28 -18.97
CA LEU A 57 8.49 9.11 -19.52
C LEU A 57 8.33 7.73 -20.15
N ASN A 58 9.34 7.24 -20.87
CA ASN A 58 9.30 5.92 -21.50
C ASN A 58 9.19 4.79 -20.46
N LEU A 59 9.87 4.93 -19.32
CA LEU A 59 9.79 3.98 -18.22
C LEU A 59 8.41 4.01 -17.55
N SER A 60 7.87 5.20 -17.30
CA SER A 60 6.51 5.35 -16.75
C SER A 60 5.44 4.77 -17.68
N VAL A 61 5.53 5.03 -18.98
CA VAL A 61 4.63 4.42 -19.99
C VAL A 61 4.79 2.91 -20.00
N ALA A 62 6.01 2.38 -19.94
CA ALA A 62 6.21 0.93 -19.89
C ALA A 62 5.55 0.30 -18.65
N LEU A 63 5.71 0.89 -17.46
CA LEU A 63 5.03 0.44 -16.25
C LEU A 63 3.51 0.38 -16.44
N SER A 64 2.89 1.42 -17.03
CA SER A 64 1.44 1.44 -17.30
C SER A 64 0.96 0.40 -18.34
N MET A 65 1.87 -0.09 -19.18
CA MET A 65 1.58 -1.04 -20.28
C MET A 65 1.99 -2.47 -19.91
N THR A 66 2.22 -2.75 -18.63
CA THR A 66 2.70 -4.05 -18.19
C THR A 66 1.58 -5.09 -18.31
N PRO A 67 1.83 -6.27 -18.92
CA PRO A 67 0.75 -7.17 -19.34
C PRO A 67 0.15 -8.03 -18.21
N SER A 68 0.74 -8.01 -17.02
CA SER A 68 0.24 -8.74 -15.85
C SER A 68 0.81 -8.19 -14.55
N GLU A 69 0.17 -8.54 -13.44
CA GLU A 69 0.68 -8.31 -12.09
C GLU A 69 2.12 -8.84 -11.89
N ALA A 70 2.41 -10.07 -12.34
CA ALA A 70 3.72 -10.68 -12.11
C ALA A 70 4.83 -9.94 -12.87
N ALA A 71 4.55 -9.52 -14.11
CA ALA A 71 5.48 -8.69 -14.88
C ALA A 71 5.65 -7.30 -14.23
N TYR A 72 4.57 -6.71 -13.70
CA TYR A 72 4.64 -5.40 -13.02
C TYR A 72 5.49 -5.48 -11.76
N GLY A 73 5.27 -6.50 -10.92
CA GLY A 73 6.11 -6.73 -9.74
C GLY A 73 7.59 -6.90 -10.10
N THR A 74 7.88 -7.56 -11.22
CA THR A 74 9.25 -7.73 -11.70
C THR A 74 9.86 -6.42 -12.20
N MET A 75 9.09 -5.58 -12.89
CA MET A 75 9.54 -4.23 -13.29
C MET A 75 9.83 -3.34 -12.07
N MET A 76 8.92 -3.33 -11.08
CA MET A 76 9.10 -2.55 -9.86
C MET A 76 10.29 -3.04 -9.04
N ALA A 77 10.49 -4.35 -8.92
CA ALA A 77 11.67 -4.92 -8.26
C ALA A 77 12.98 -4.52 -8.97
N ALA A 78 13.01 -4.58 -10.30
CA ALA A 78 14.17 -4.14 -11.07
C ALA A 78 14.43 -2.64 -10.96
N LEU A 79 13.38 -1.82 -10.95
CA LEU A 79 13.48 -0.38 -10.72
C LEU A 79 14.06 -0.06 -9.33
N ASN A 80 13.49 -0.65 -8.28
CA ASN A 80 13.96 -0.47 -6.92
C ASN A 80 15.42 -0.91 -6.76
N ASP A 81 15.82 -2.02 -7.39
CA ASP A 81 17.21 -2.47 -7.38
C ASP A 81 18.14 -1.44 -8.04
N VAL A 82 17.76 -0.86 -9.18
CA VAL A 82 18.55 0.17 -9.86
C VAL A 82 18.68 1.45 -9.01
N LEU A 83 17.67 1.78 -8.22
CA LEU A 83 17.67 2.94 -7.33
C LEU A 83 18.49 2.73 -6.04
N GLN A 84 18.88 1.51 -5.70
CA GLN A 84 19.77 1.27 -4.57
C GLN A 84 21.20 1.75 -4.85
N ALA A 85 21.90 2.17 -3.81
CA ALA A 85 23.33 2.44 -3.86
C ALA A 85 24.10 1.13 -4.07
N LYS A 86 24.98 1.10 -5.06
CA LYS A 86 25.81 -0.05 -5.48
C LYS A 86 27.28 0.17 -5.16
N THR A 87 27.74 1.43 -5.16
CA THR A 87 29.11 1.82 -4.80
C THR A 87 29.13 2.64 -3.51
N ASP A 88 30.33 2.93 -3.00
CA ASP A 88 30.49 3.71 -1.76
C ASP A 88 30.36 5.23 -2.00
N GLU A 89 30.42 5.67 -3.25
CA GLU A 89 30.13 7.04 -3.68
C GLU A 89 28.61 7.29 -3.81
N GLU A 90 27.84 6.26 -4.14
CA GLU A 90 26.38 6.36 -4.28
C GLU A 90 25.69 6.49 -2.92
N ILE A 91 24.61 7.28 -2.89
CA ILE A 91 23.79 7.57 -1.72
C ILE A 91 22.54 6.70 -1.72
N GLN A 92 22.29 5.99 -0.63
CA GLN A 92 21.07 5.23 -0.43
C GLN A 92 19.98 6.13 0.17
N TRP A 93 18.93 6.37 -0.61
CA TRP A 93 17.69 7.00 -0.13
C TRP A 93 16.73 5.97 0.47
N PHE A 94 16.02 6.34 1.52
CA PHE A 94 14.97 5.51 2.09
C PHE A 94 13.84 6.36 2.67
N ALA A 95 12.70 5.71 2.87
CA ALA A 95 11.56 6.26 3.58
C ALA A 95 11.18 5.30 4.71
N LEU A 96 10.87 5.83 5.89
CA LEU A 96 10.25 5.13 7.00
C LEU A 96 8.77 5.55 7.06
N PRO A 97 7.83 4.72 6.59
CA PRO A 97 6.41 5.05 6.65
C PRO A 97 5.86 4.91 8.06
N VAL A 98 4.87 5.73 8.37
CA VAL A 98 4.01 5.56 9.54
C VAL A 98 2.55 5.73 9.10
N ILE A 99 1.74 4.70 9.35
CA ILE A 99 0.30 4.77 9.13
C ILE A 99 -0.34 5.42 10.35
N LEU A 100 -1.14 6.45 10.11
CA LEU A 100 -1.78 7.26 11.12
C LEU A 100 -3.28 6.96 11.09
N VAL A 101 -3.79 6.33 12.14
CA VAL A 101 -5.23 6.20 12.38
C VAL A 101 -5.61 7.26 13.41
N ALA A 102 -6.30 8.30 12.94
CA ALA A 102 -6.65 9.45 13.75
C ALA A 102 -8.17 9.57 13.90
N GLY A 103 -8.61 10.01 15.08
CA GLY A 103 -9.98 10.41 15.37
C GLY A 103 -10.01 11.80 15.98
N CYS A 104 -10.80 12.72 15.41
CA CYS A 104 -10.97 14.07 15.96
C CYS A 104 -12.41 14.56 15.79
N LYS A 105 -12.88 15.40 16.71
CA LYS A 105 -14.26 15.94 16.70
C LYS A 105 -14.44 17.14 15.78
N GLN A 106 -13.34 17.75 15.35
CA GLN A 106 -13.26 18.90 14.46
C GLN A 106 -11.96 18.76 13.67
N ALA A 107 -11.88 19.39 12.49
CA ALA A 107 -10.65 19.44 11.72
C ALA A 107 -9.46 19.88 12.59
N ALA A 108 -8.36 19.14 12.49
CA ALA A 108 -7.16 19.34 13.29
C ALA A 108 -5.92 19.22 12.39
N ALA A 109 -4.74 19.42 12.96
CA ALA A 109 -3.49 19.19 12.26
C ALA A 109 -2.44 18.61 13.21
N LEU A 110 -1.64 17.68 12.71
CA LEU A 110 -0.43 17.21 13.39
C LEU A 110 0.77 18.04 12.95
N THR A 111 1.82 18.05 13.77
CA THR A 111 3.10 18.61 13.34
C THR A 111 3.61 17.87 12.10
N ALA A 112 4.22 18.61 11.18
CA ALA A 112 4.97 18.03 10.06
C ALA A 112 6.46 17.86 10.38
N ALA A 113 6.93 18.24 11.57
CA ALA A 113 8.33 18.03 11.95
C ALA A 113 8.63 16.54 12.15
N ALA A 114 9.72 16.06 11.55
CA ALA A 114 10.18 14.69 11.77
C ALA A 114 10.92 14.60 13.12
N PRO A 115 10.61 13.60 13.99
CA PRO A 115 11.32 13.37 15.25
C PRO A 115 12.66 12.66 15.00
N ALA A 116 13.51 13.24 14.15
CA ALA A 116 14.75 12.63 13.68
C ALA A 116 15.71 12.22 14.82
N PRO A 117 15.95 13.03 15.86
CA PRO A 117 16.79 12.62 16.98
C PRO A 117 16.24 11.39 17.72
N GLU A 118 14.93 11.35 17.97
CA GLU A 118 14.26 10.27 18.68
C GLU A 118 14.21 8.99 17.84
N LEU A 119 13.97 9.11 16.54
CA LEU A 119 14.05 7.98 15.59
C LEU A 119 15.46 7.39 15.60
N SER A 120 16.49 8.22 15.44
CA SER A 120 17.87 7.76 15.46
C SER A 120 18.24 7.10 16.79
N ALA A 121 17.86 7.68 17.92
CA ALA A 121 18.10 7.10 19.23
C ALA A 121 17.41 5.74 19.41
N CYS A 122 16.15 5.63 18.96
CA CYS A 122 15.39 4.38 19.02
C CYS A 122 16.04 3.29 18.15
N LEU A 123 16.34 3.59 16.88
CA LEU A 123 16.87 2.64 15.91
C LEU A 123 18.30 2.17 16.24
N ALA A 124 19.08 2.98 16.98
CA ALA A 124 20.44 2.62 17.39
C ALA A 124 20.49 1.39 18.33
N ASN A 125 19.41 1.17 19.09
CA ASN A 125 19.31 0.08 20.07
C ASN A 125 19.22 -1.31 19.42
N TYR A 126 18.85 -1.38 18.14
CA TYR A 126 18.58 -2.65 17.46
C TYR A 126 19.61 -2.92 16.35
N PRO A 127 20.33 -4.06 16.37
CA PRO A 127 21.39 -4.34 15.40
C PRO A 127 20.95 -4.26 13.93
N HIS A 128 19.75 -4.74 13.60
CA HIS A 128 19.23 -4.78 12.22
C HIS A 128 18.81 -3.42 11.68
N THR A 129 18.54 -2.43 12.54
CA THR A 129 18.19 -1.05 12.13
C THR A 129 19.29 -0.04 12.41
N ARG A 130 20.38 -0.43 13.08
CA ARG A 130 21.43 0.49 13.56
C ARG A 130 22.07 1.33 12.46
N ALA A 131 22.11 0.85 11.22
CA ALA A 131 22.61 1.65 10.10
C ALA A 131 21.79 2.94 9.91
N LEU A 132 20.47 2.86 10.11
CA LEU A 132 19.53 3.98 9.93
C LEU A 132 19.70 5.08 10.97
N SER A 133 20.26 4.78 12.17
CA SER A 133 20.52 5.81 13.18
C SER A 133 21.65 6.78 12.80
N ARG A 134 22.42 6.44 11.76
CA ARG A 134 23.52 7.26 11.23
C ARG A 134 23.13 7.98 9.93
N ALA A 135 21.92 7.78 9.45
CA ALA A 135 21.42 8.46 8.27
C ALA A 135 21.27 9.97 8.50
N THR A 136 21.34 10.73 7.42
CA THR A 136 20.87 12.10 7.38
C THR A 136 19.35 12.07 7.22
N TRP A 137 18.63 12.39 8.28
CA TRP A 137 17.17 12.50 8.25
C TRP A 137 16.76 13.89 7.80
N LEU A 138 15.73 13.95 6.96
CA LEU A 138 15.11 15.22 6.60
C LEU A 138 14.29 15.74 7.79
N PRO A 139 14.18 17.06 7.97
CA PRO A 139 13.58 17.66 9.17
C PRO A 139 12.04 17.57 9.18
N GLN A 140 11.41 17.12 8.10
CA GLN A 140 9.96 17.13 7.94
C GLN A 140 9.44 15.77 7.46
N LEU A 141 8.17 15.53 7.76
CA LEU A 141 7.39 14.41 7.30
C LEU A 141 6.71 14.76 5.99
N PHE A 142 6.65 13.77 5.11
CA PHE A 142 6.06 13.90 3.79
C PHE A 142 4.75 13.11 3.72
N THR A 143 3.80 13.61 2.93
CA THR A 143 2.58 12.88 2.60
C THR A 143 2.84 11.90 1.45
N ALA A 144 1.96 10.89 1.30
CA ALA A 144 2.00 9.98 0.17
C ALA A 144 1.95 10.72 -1.19
N GLY A 145 1.13 11.77 -1.28
CA GLY A 145 1.01 12.60 -2.49
C GLY A 145 2.34 13.22 -2.89
N GLN A 146 3.04 13.83 -1.94
CA GLN A 146 4.34 14.47 -2.21
C GLN A 146 5.42 13.48 -2.63
N ILE A 147 5.49 12.31 -2.00
CA ILE A 147 6.44 11.28 -2.42
C ILE A 147 6.11 10.75 -3.82
N SER A 148 4.82 10.63 -4.16
CA SER A 148 4.38 10.15 -5.47
C SER A 148 4.70 11.11 -6.63
N GLU A 149 4.88 12.40 -6.35
CA GLU A 149 5.30 13.39 -7.34
C GLU A 149 6.79 13.25 -7.71
N ILE A 150 7.58 12.57 -6.87
CA ILE A 150 9.00 12.34 -7.12
C ILE A 150 9.17 11.13 -8.03
N ASN A 151 9.54 11.37 -9.28
CA ASN A 151 9.74 10.30 -10.25
C ASN A 151 11.08 9.56 -10.04
N ALA A 152 11.19 8.36 -10.62
CA ALA A 152 12.39 7.52 -10.53
C ALA A 152 13.67 8.21 -11.03
N GLY A 153 13.55 9.14 -11.97
CA GLY A 153 14.67 9.92 -12.47
C GLY A 153 15.27 10.87 -11.45
N GLN A 154 14.43 11.51 -10.65
CA GLN A 154 14.86 12.38 -9.55
C GLN A 154 15.58 11.56 -8.48
N TRP A 155 15.02 10.41 -8.07
CA TRP A 155 15.69 9.49 -7.15
C TRP A 155 17.04 9.00 -7.70
N PHE A 156 17.09 8.65 -8.98
CA PHE A 156 18.32 8.21 -9.63
C PHE A 156 19.40 9.29 -9.69
N LYS A 157 19.03 10.56 -9.92
CA LYS A 157 19.96 11.69 -9.86
C LYS A 157 20.43 11.95 -8.43
N ALA A 158 19.51 11.93 -7.47
CA ALA A 158 19.79 12.19 -6.07
C ALA A 158 20.69 11.12 -5.41
N LYS A 159 20.78 9.91 -5.98
CA LYS A 159 21.66 8.86 -5.46
C LYS A 159 23.11 8.94 -5.94
N GLN A 160 23.45 9.81 -6.90
CA GLN A 160 24.76 9.73 -7.57
C GLN A 160 25.95 10.06 -6.66
N ASN A 161 25.78 11.01 -5.75
CA ASN A 161 26.78 11.41 -4.76
C ASN A 161 26.15 12.28 -3.66
N ALA A 162 26.94 12.61 -2.63
CA ALA A 162 26.49 13.38 -1.48
C ALA A 162 26.00 14.81 -1.82
N GLU A 163 26.61 15.47 -2.81
CA GLU A 163 26.22 16.82 -3.25
C GLU A 163 24.83 16.78 -3.90
N ALA A 164 24.63 15.86 -4.85
CA ALA A 164 23.34 15.66 -5.51
C ALA A 164 22.23 15.28 -4.51
N ALA A 165 22.55 14.50 -3.48
CA ALA A 165 21.60 14.16 -2.43
C ALA A 165 21.21 15.39 -1.59
N ALA A 166 22.18 16.22 -1.19
CA ALA A 166 21.92 17.42 -0.41
C ALA A 166 21.14 18.48 -1.20
N GLU A 167 21.47 18.70 -2.47
CA GLU A 167 20.72 19.57 -3.37
C GLU A 167 19.28 19.10 -3.54
N PHE A 168 19.09 17.79 -3.76
CA PHE A 168 17.76 17.21 -3.87
C PHE A 168 16.96 17.36 -2.58
N ALA A 169 17.56 17.07 -1.42
CA ALA A 169 16.92 17.25 -0.11
C ALA A 169 16.44 18.69 0.11
N ALA A 170 17.24 19.69 -0.29
CA ALA A 170 16.89 21.10 -0.18
C ALA A 170 15.78 21.54 -1.17
N SER A 171 15.61 20.80 -2.28
CA SER A 171 14.58 21.07 -3.30
C SER A 171 13.20 20.51 -2.97
N LEU A 172 13.11 19.60 -1.99
CA LEU A 172 11.86 18.95 -1.62
C LEU A 172 10.87 19.94 -0.96
N PRO A 173 9.56 19.75 -1.19
CA PRO A 173 8.55 20.64 -0.66
C PRO A 173 8.56 20.62 0.87
N GLN A 174 8.33 21.79 1.48
CA GLN A 174 8.16 21.91 2.91
C GLN A 174 6.68 21.84 3.30
N ASN A 175 6.40 21.17 4.41
CA ASN A 175 5.09 21.06 5.03
C ASN A 175 5.07 21.82 6.35
N ASP A 176 4.06 22.66 6.52
CA ASP A 176 3.81 23.32 7.79
C ASP A 176 3.09 22.37 8.79
N SER A 177 2.23 21.49 8.28
CA SER A 177 1.44 20.56 9.10
C SER A 177 0.90 19.38 8.29
N LEU A 178 0.45 18.34 9.01
CA LEU A 178 -0.27 17.20 8.42
C LEU A 178 -1.77 17.34 8.76
N PRO A 179 -2.64 17.62 7.78
CA PRO A 179 -4.05 17.88 8.05
C PRO A 179 -4.80 16.62 8.47
N LEU A 180 -5.75 16.79 9.41
CA LEU A 180 -6.71 15.78 9.83
C LEU A 180 -8.13 16.26 9.57
N VAL A 181 -8.93 15.38 8.97
CA VAL A 181 -10.35 15.63 8.73
C VAL A 181 -11.18 15.26 9.96
N GLU A 182 -12.30 15.96 10.15
CA GLU A 182 -13.27 15.61 11.19
C GLU A 182 -13.73 14.14 11.06
N GLY A 183 -13.90 13.48 12.20
CA GLY A 183 -14.25 12.07 12.27
C GLY A 183 -13.02 11.19 12.36
N GLN A 184 -13.08 10.03 11.71
CA GLN A 184 -11.98 9.07 11.68
C GLN A 184 -11.31 9.06 10.31
N SER A 185 -9.99 9.03 10.30
CA SER A 185 -9.18 9.04 9.08
C SER A 185 -7.99 8.09 9.20
N VAL A 186 -7.63 7.47 8.07
CA VAL A 186 -6.42 6.67 7.95
C VAL A 186 -5.54 7.26 6.85
N SER A 187 -4.37 7.76 7.24
CA SER A 187 -3.40 8.40 6.35
C SER A 187 -2.00 7.79 6.52
N ALA A 188 -1.08 8.15 5.64
CA ALA A 188 0.31 7.75 5.73
C ALA A 188 1.21 8.99 5.70
N ALA A 189 2.17 9.04 6.61
CA ALA A 189 3.25 10.00 6.62
C ALA A 189 4.60 9.27 6.52
N PHE A 190 5.63 9.97 6.07
CA PHE A 190 6.92 9.36 5.78
C PHE A 190 8.04 10.24 6.32
N ALA A 191 8.90 9.66 7.15
CA ALA A 191 10.22 10.25 7.42
C ALA A 191 11.19 9.81 6.33
N LEU A 192 11.80 10.77 5.64
CA LEU A 192 12.80 10.52 4.62
C LEU A 192 14.20 10.64 5.20
N GLY A 193 15.11 9.82 4.71
CA GLY A 193 16.52 9.92 5.04
C GLY A 193 17.41 9.39 3.93
N TYR A 194 18.68 9.72 4.01
CA TYR A 194 19.69 9.23 3.09
C TYR A 194 21.04 9.05 3.78
N GLY A 195 21.91 8.22 3.19
CA GLY A 195 23.24 7.95 3.72
C GLY A 195 24.02 7.01 2.82
N GLY A 196 25.07 6.37 3.37
CA GLY A 196 25.91 5.46 2.62
C GLY A 196 25.22 4.14 2.27
N ARG A 197 25.90 3.33 1.45
CA ARG A 197 25.43 2.03 0.97
C ARG A 197 25.08 1.04 2.10
N GLU A 198 25.68 1.17 3.27
CA GLU A 198 25.40 0.34 4.45
C GLU A 198 23.92 0.36 4.88
N LEU A 199 23.17 1.41 4.53
CA LEU A 199 21.73 1.49 4.79
C LEU A 199 20.94 0.39 4.08
N THR A 200 21.39 -0.07 2.90
CA THR A 200 20.73 -1.14 2.11
C THR A 200 20.50 -2.40 2.93
N ALA A 201 21.37 -2.69 3.89
CA ALA A 201 21.26 -3.87 4.74
C ALA A 201 20.05 -3.83 5.70
N ALA A 202 19.46 -2.66 5.95
CA ALA A 202 18.29 -2.48 6.81
C ALA A 202 16.96 -2.36 6.03
N LEU A 203 17.02 -2.09 4.72
CA LEU A 203 15.83 -1.82 3.90
C LEU A 203 15.03 -3.10 3.61
N GLY A 204 13.71 -2.98 3.60
CA GLY A 204 12.78 -4.08 3.32
C GLY A 204 12.74 -5.17 4.40
N LYS A 205 13.43 -4.95 5.53
CA LYS A 205 13.44 -5.89 6.67
C LYS A 205 12.41 -5.49 7.70
N ASN A 206 11.69 -6.48 8.22
CA ASN A 206 10.73 -6.29 9.31
C ASN A 206 11.40 -5.57 10.50
N LEU A 207 10.68 -4.62 11.10
CA LEU A 207 11.15 -3.87 12.27
C LEU A 207 11.42 -4.75 13.51
N GLN A 208 10.79 -5.93 13.60
CA GLN A 208 10.94 -6.87 14.70
C GLN A 208 10.73 -6.17 16.05
N GLU A 209 11.64 -6.34 17.00
CA GLU A 209 11.61 -5.76 18.33
C GLU A 209 11.64 -4.22 18.34
N ALA A 210 12.02 -3.58 17.22
CA ALA A 210 12.02 -2.12 17.09
C ALA A 210 10.62 -1.53 16.84
N ALA A 211 9.62 -2.34 16.47
CA ALA A 211 8.29 -1.85 16.09
C ALA A 211 7.56 -1.13 17.24
N LEU A 212 7.42 -1.78 18.40
CA LEU A 212 6.70 -1.21 19.55
C LEU A 212 7.35 0.08 20.09
N PRO A 213 8.69 0.16 20.25
CA PRO A 213 9.33 1.41 20.66
C PRO A 213 9.19 2.53 19.63
N LEU A 214 9.26 2.22 18.33
CA LEU A 214 9.00 3.21 17.28
C LEU A 214 7.55 3.73 17.34
N MET A 215 6.57 2.86 17.62
CA MET A 215 5.18 3.32 17.83
C MET A 215 5.10 4.37 18.94
N GLN A 216 5.84 4.19 20.04
CA GLN A 216 5.86 5.15 21.14
C GLN A 216 6.51 6.48 20.73
N VAL A 217 7.63 6.44 20.00
CA VAL A 217 8.27 7.66 19.45
C VAL A 217 7.28 8.44 18.59
N TRP A 218 6.60 7.76 17.67
CA TRP A 218 5.62 8.39 16.79
C TRP A 218 4.41 8.96 17.55
N GLN A 219 3.87 8.20 18.49
CA GLN A 219 2.73 8.65 19.30
C GLN A 219 3.06 9.90 20.13
N GLN A 220 4.27 9.97 20.69
CA GLN A 220 4.72 11.14 21.45
C GLN A 220 4.96 12.35 20.54
N ALA A 221 5.68 12.15 19.44
CA ALA A 221 6.04 13.22 18.52
C ALA A 221 4.82 13.84 17.82
N LEU A 222 3.82 13.02 17.50
CA LEU A 222 2.61 13.44 16.78
C LEU A 222 1.41 13.70 17.69
N SER A 223 1.62 13.80 19.01
CA SER A 223 0.54 14.10 19.94
C SER A 223 -0.04 15.50 19.67
N ALA A 224 -1.36 15.59 19.58
CA ALA A 224 -2.07 16.84 19.34
C ALA A 224 -3.34 16.94 20.21
N PRO A 225 -3.68 18.12 20.77
CA PRO A 225 -4.89 18.30 21.56
C PRO A 225 -6.16 17.91 20.79
N GLY A 226 -7.05 17.17 21.43
CA GLY A 226 -8.34 16.78 20.82
C GLY A 226 -8.24 15.70 19.75
N VAL A 227 -7.07 15.12 19.53
CA VAL A 227 -6.83 14.03 18.58
C VAL A 227 -6.58 12.73 19.35
N THR A 228 -7.31 11.67 18.98
CA THR A 228 -6.94 10.30 19.33
C THR A 228 -6.11 9.74 18.18
N LEU A 229 -4.86 9.37 18.44
CA LEU A 229 -3.94 8.92 17.40
C LEU A 229 -3.38 7.53 17.72
N PHE A 230 -3.45 6.65 16.72
CA PHE A 230 -2.64 5.44 16.66
C PHE A 230 -1.66 5.56 15.49
N ALA A 231 -0.38 5.37 15.78
CA ALA A 231 0.69 5.44 14.80
C ALA A 231 1.36 4.07 14.64
N ASN A 232 1.33 3.52 13.44
CA ASN A 232 1.88 2.22 13.09
C ASN A 232 3.08 2.37 12.12
N PRO A 233 4.33 2.30 12.60
CA PRO A 233 5.50 2.36 11.74
C PRO A 233 5.61 1.10 10.88
N LEU A 234 5.94 1.28 9.61
CA LEU A 234 6.28 0.18 8.71
C LEU A 234 7.80 0.06 8.56
N SER A 235 8.24 -1.04 7.98
CA SER A 235 9.65 -1.24 7.65
C SER A 235 10.14 -0.12 6.74
N PRO A 236 11.36 0.41 6.98
CA PRO A 236 11.97 1.35 6.06
C PRO A 236 12.36 0.63 4.76
N ASP A 237 12.16 1.29 3.64
CA ASP A 237 12.57 0.78 2.32
C ASP A 237 12.95 1.96 1.41
N SER A 238 13.42 1.65 0.20
CA SER A 238 13.49 2.59 -0.91
C SER A 238 12.16 3.35 -1.07
N PRO A 239 12.17 4.65 -1.40
CA PRO A 239 10.95 5.46 -1.39
C PRO A 239 9.77 4.89 -2.22
N PRO A 240 9.97 4.33 -3.44
CA PRO A 240 8.86 3.73 -4.18
C PRO A 240 8.29 2.46 -3.56
N ALA A 241 9.14 1.60 -2.97
CA ALA A 241 8.70 0.40 -2.25
C ALA A 241 7.92 0.79 -0.99
N ALA A 242 8.48 1.71 -0.19
CA ALA A 242 7.85 2.23 1.00
C ALA A 242 6.48 2.87 0.73
N LEU A 243 6.33 3.59 -0.38
CA LEU A 243 5.05 4.16 -0.83
C LEU A 243 4.03 3.07 -1.17
N THR A 244 4.47 2.00 -1.83
CA THR A 244 3.63 0.84 -2.19
C THR A 244 3.11 0.15 -0.93
N ASP A 245 4.01 -0.21 -0.02
CA ASP A 245 3.68 -0.92 1.22
C ASP A 245 2.77 -0.06 2.12
N ALA A 246 3.07 1.23 2.25
CA ALA A 246 2.24 2.15 2.99
C ALA A 246 0.85 2.34 2.37
N GLY A 247 0.76 2.38 1.04
CA GLY A 247 -0.51 2.46 0.32
C GLY A 247 -1.42 1.27 0.63
N HIS A 248 -0.87 0.05 0.52
CA HIS A 248 -1.58 -1.18 0.88
C HIS A 248 -2.00 -1.18 2.35
N MET A 249 -1.07 -0.91 3.28
CA MET A 249 -1.39 -0.94 4.71
C MET A 249 -2.41 0.14 5.12
N ARG A 250 -2.33 1.33 4.51
CA ARG A 250 -3.31 2.40 4.72
C ARG A 250 -4.71 1.95 4.31
N LEU A 251 -4.85 1.33 3.13
CA LEU A 251 -6.13 0.77 2.67
C LEU A 251 -6.63 -0.34 3.59
N ARG A 252 -5.73 -1.22 4.05
CA ARG A 252 -6.04 -2.27 5.03
C ARG A 252 -6.63 -1.69 6.30
N MET A 253 -5.92 -0.78 6.95
CA MET A 253 -6.38 -0.19 8.20
C MET A 253 -7.65 0.65 8.01
N ALA A 254 -7.80 1.30 6.85
CA ALA A 254 -9.04 2.01 6.51
C ALA A 254 -10.24 1.06 6.39
N LEU A 255 -10.06 -0.10 5.73
CA LEU A 255 -11.08 -1.14 5.65
C LEU A 255 -11.42 -1.69 7.05
N ASP A 256 -10.41 -1.92 7.90
CA ASP A 256 -10.63 -2.44 9.26
C ASP A 256 -11.46 -1.46 10.10
N VAL A 257 -11.10 -0.18 10.09
CA VAL A 257 -11.85 0.90 10.79
C VAL A 257 -13.27 1.04 10.22
N PHE A 258 -13.41 1.07 8.90
CA PHE A 258 -14.71 1.17 8.23
C PHE A 258 -15.62 -0.01 8.59
N THR A 259 -15.07 -1.22 8.59
CA THR A 259 -15.78 -2.47 8.91
C THR A 259 -16.30 -2.47 10.34
N ALA A 260 -15.45 -2.13 11.30
CA ALA A 260 -15.83 -2.06 12.71
C ALA A 260 -16.97 -1.07 12.96
N ASN A 261 -16.89 0.12 12.33
CA ASN A 261 -17.94 1.13 12.41
C ASN A 261 -19.24 0.69 11.74
N SER A 262 -19.15 0.10 10.55
CA SER A 262 -20.30 -0.36 9.77
C SER A 262 -21.07 -1.43 10.54
N ILE A 263 -20.37 -2.45 11.02
CA ILE A 263 -20.94 -3.53 11.84
C ILE A 263 -21.59 -2.95 13.10
N ARG A 264 -20.91 -2.04 13.80
CA ARG A 264 -21.46 -1.41 15.01
C ARG A 264 -22.75 -0.63 14.70
N SER A 265 -22.76 0.18 13.66
CA SER A 265 -23.92 1.01 13.31
C SER A 265 -25.14 0.15 12.94
N ILE A 266 -24.94 -0.95 12.22
CA ILE A 266 -26.00 -1.87 11.83
C ILE A 266 -26.52 -2.63 13.07
N ARG A 267 -25.62 -3.09 13.94
CA ARG A 267 -25.97 -3.81 15.18
C ARG A 267 -26.83 -3.00 16.16
N LEU A 268 -26.79 -1.67 16.08
CA LEU A 268 -27.69 -0.82 16.87
C LEU A 268 -29.16 -0.93 16.44
N GLN A 269 -29.42 -1.35 15.20
CA GLN A 269 -30.76 -1.33 14.59
C GLN A 269 -31.24 -2.74 14.17
N SER A 270 -30.32 -3.64 13.83
CA SER A 270 -30.58 -5.05 13.47
C SER A 270 -29.53 -5.96 14.12
N PRO A 271 -29.93 -7.08 14.75
CA PRO A 271 -28.96 -7.99 15.36
C PRO A 271 -28.04 -8.68 14.34
N ARG A 272 -28.43 -8.75 13.06
CA ARG A 272 -27.70 -9.47 12.01
C ARG A 272 -27.18 -8.53 10.94
N VAL A 273 -25.86 -8.59 10.72
CA VAL A 273 -25.14 -7.89 9.67
C VAL A 273 -24.96 -8.83 8.48
N GLY A 274 -25.30 -8.36 7.28
CA GLY A 274 -24.99 -8.99 6.01
C GLY A 274 -23.86 -8.25 5.31
N VAL A 275 -22.90 -9.00 4.77
CA VAL A 275 -21.74 -8.47 4.04
C VAL A 275 -21.70 -9.02 2.63
N VAL A 276 -21.46 -8.15 1.65
CA VAL A 276 -21.28 -8.51 0.24
C VAL A 276 -19.87 -8.10 -0.19
N MET A 277 -19.18 -9.02 -0.85
CA MET A 277 -17.85 -8.82 -1.41
C MET A 277 -17.94 -9.04 -2.92
N ALA A 278 -17.45 -8.08 -3.70
CA ALA A 278 -17.44 -8.17 -5.15
C ALA A 278 -16.18 -7.53 -5.74
N SER A 279 -15.78 -8.02 -6.91
CA SER A 279 -14.93 -7.25 -7.81
C SER A 279 -15.81 -6.32 -8.64
N GLN A 280 -15.29 -5.14 -8.95
CA GLN A 280 -15.91 -4.18 -9.85
C GLN A 280 -14.97 -3.94 -11.02
N GLU A 281 -15.53 -3.83 -12.23
CA GLU A 281 -14.77 -3.47 -13.43
C GLU A 281 -13.93 -2.19 -13.21
N GLY A 282 -12.74 -2.14 -13.82
CA GLY A 282 -11.79 -1.05 -13.60
C GLY A 282 -10.84 -1.28 -12.41
N GLY A 283 -10.71 -2.51 -11.91
CA GLY A 283 -9.70 -2.89 -10.92
C GLY A 283 -10.03 -2.43 -9.50
N ARG A 284 -11.24 -2.72 -9.01
CA ARG A 284 -11.65 -2.39 -7.65
C ARG A 284 -12.24 -3.61 -6.95
N LEU A 285 -12.00 -3.73 -5.64
CA LEU A 285 -12.80 -4.58 -4.76
C LEU A 285 -13.77 -3.71 -3.98
N VAL A 286 -14.98 -4.22 -3.77
CA VAL A 286 -16.06 -3.49 -3.11
C VAL A 286 -16.63 -4.34 -1.99
N PHE A 287 -16.74 -3.74 -0.81
CA PHE A 287 -17.20 -4.40 0.42
C PHE A 287 -18.42 -3.64 0.96
N GLY A 288 -19.59 -4.27 0.91
CA GLY A 288 -20.86 -3.70 1.35
C GLY A 288 -21.34 -4.26 2.67
N PHE A 289 -21.94 -3.42 3.49
CA PHE A 289 -22.49 -3.75 4.79
C PHE A 289 -23.94 -3.29 4.90
N ASN A 290 -24.84 -4.23 5.16
CA ASN A 290 -26.28 -4.00 5.27
C ASN A 290 -26.89 -4.85 6.40
N ALA A 291 -28.15 -4.58 6.76
CA ALA A 291 -28.95 -5.55 7.51
C ALA A 291 -29.25 -6.77 6.63
N THR A 292 -29.36 -7.96 7.24
CA THR A 292 -29.77 -9.17 6.48
C THR A 292 -31.23 -9.14 6.07
N ASP A 293 -32.07 -8.44 6.84
CA ASP A 293 -33.50 -8.33 6.60
C ASP A 293 -33.81 -7.04 5.85
N SER A 294 -34.45 -7.16 4.68
CA SER A 294 -34.82 -6.05 3.82
C SER A 294 -35.87 -5.11 4.42
N GLN A 295 -36.51 -5.49 5.53
CA GLN A 295 -37.46 -4.63 6.25
C GLN A 295 -36.78 -3.49 7.01
N PHE A 296 -35.47 -3.58 7.25
CA PHE A 296 -34.66 -2.51 7.82
C PHE A 296 -33.88 -1.82 6.70
N GLU A 297 -34.46 -0.77 6.10
CA GLU A 297 -33.79 0.07 5.12
C GLU A 297 -32.70 0.92 5.79
N LEU A 298 -31.54 0.30 6.03
CA LEU A 298 -30.31 1.01 6.33
C LEU A 298 -29.66 1.44 5.02
N GLN A 299 -29.16 2.67 4.97
CA GLN A 299 -28.31 3.10 3.87
C GLN A 299 -27.13 2.12 3.73
N PRO A 300 -26.92 1.52 2.54
CA PRO A 300 -25.79 0.63 2.30
C PRO A 300 -24.48 1.34 2.62
N GLN A 301 -23.65 0.72 3.44
CA GLN A 301 -22.31 1.21 3.74
C GLN A 301 -21.32 0.45 2.87
N THR A 302 -20.63 1.16 1.99
CA THR A 302 -19.72 0.56 1.01
C THR A 302 -18.31 1.09 1.17
N PHE A 303 -17.34 0.18 1.23
CA PHE A 303 -15.92 0.50 1.12
C PHE A 303 -15.40 0.05 -0.24
N THR A 304 -14.63 0.90 -0.90
CA THR A 304 -13.97 0.59 -2.17
C THR A 304 -12.46 0.52 -1.98
N TRP A 305 -11.88 -0.61 -2.37
CA TRP A 305 -10.45 -0.82 -2.45
C TRP A 305 -10.01 -0.71 -3.92
N PRO A 306 -9.37 0.39 -4.34
CA PRO A 306 -8.74 0.45 -5.66
C PRO A 306 -7.52 -0.47 -5.68
N LEU A 307 -7.51 -1.44 -6.60
CA LEU A 307 -6.42 -2.41 -6.69
C LEU A 307 -5.21 -1.77 -7.35
N SER A 308 -4.08 -1.80 -6.65
CA SER A 308 -2.77 -1.63 -7.25
C SER A 308 -2.39 -2.90 -8.04
N PRO A 309 -1.58 -2.79 -9.12
CA PRO A 309 -0.95 -3.95 -9.72
C PRO A 309 -0.08 -4.77 -8.76
N MET A 310 0.31 -4.20 -7.60
CA MET A 310 1.07 -4.90 -6.55
C MET A 310 0.18 -5.58 -5.49
N ASP A 311 -1.14 -5.32 -5.51
CA ASP A 311 -2.06 -5.95 -4.56
C ASP A 311 -2.34 -7.40 -4.94
N LYS A 312 -2.34 -8.26 -3.92
CA LYS A 312 -2.73 -9.66 -4.03
C LYS A 312 -4.17 -9.81 -3.56
N ILE A 313 -5.11 -10.04 -4.49
CA ILE A 313 -6.55 -10.14 -4.18
C ILE A 313 -6.81 -11.22 -3.14
N GLU A 314 -6.10 -12.35 -3.23
CA GLU A 314 -6.20 -13.46 -2.29
C GLU A 314 -5.84 -13.06 -0.86
N ILE A 315 -4.83 -12.18 -0.69
CA ILE A 315 -4.39 -11.69 0.62
C ILE A 315 -5.40 -10.67 1.16
N VAL A 316 -5.85 -9.71 0.33
CA VAL A 316 -6.85 -8.72 0.72
C VAL A 316 -8.15 -9.41 1.15
N GLN A 317 -8.61 -10.37 0.35
CA GLN A 317 -9.80 -11.17 0.65
C GLN A 317 -9.63 -11.96 1.96
N GLN A 318 -8.55 -12.73 2.12
CA GLN A 318 -8.36 -13.56 3.32
C GLN A 318 -8.30 -12.69 4.57
N ASN A 319 -7.49 -11.63 4.55
CA ASN A 319 -7.37 -10.74 5.70
C ASN A 319 -8.72 -10.09 6.06
N PHE A 320 -9.59 -9.80 5.08
CA PHE A 320 -10.92 -9.26 5.34
C PHE A 320 -11.86 -10.32 5.93
N LEU A 321 -11.81 -11.56 5.45
CA LEU A 321 -12.56 -12.67 6.01
C LEU A 321 -12.16 -12.97 7.46
N ASP A 322 -10.87 -12.91 7.77
CA ASP A 322 -10.36 -13.06 9.14
C ASP A 322 -10.95 -11.98 10.06
N LEU A 323 -10.98 -10.72 9.62
CA LEU A 323 -11.61 -9.63 10.36
C LEU A 323 -13.12 -9.88 10.59
N LEU A 324 -13.85 -10.34 9.57
CA LEU A 324 -15.27 -10.63 9.69
C LEU A 324 -15.53 -11.77 10.69
N ALA A 325 -14.67 -12.79 10.70
CA ALA A 325 -14.73 -13.89 11.66
C ALA A 325 -14.48 -13.37 13.10
N GLU A 326 -13.47 -12.53 13.31
CA GLU A 326 -13.21 -11.86 14.60
C GLU A 326 -14.40 -11.00 15.05
N CYS A 327 -15.07 -10.34 14.11
CA CYS A 327 -16.26 -9.54 14.37
C CYS A 327 -17.55 -10.37 14.53
N GLN A 328 -17.49 -11.70 14.38
CA GLN A 328 -18.63 -12.62 14.43
C GLN A 328 -19.70 -12.29 13.38
N VAL A 329 -19.28 -12.10 12.13
CA VAL A 329 -20.19 -11.91 10.99
C VAL A 329 -20.24 -13.20 10.18
N GLU A 330 -21.42 -13.84 10.14
CA GLU A 330 -21.62 -15.13 9.46
C GLU A 330 -22.31 -14.99 8.09
N ASN A 331 -23.08 -13.91 7.90
CA ASN A 331 -23.86 -13.68 6.69
C ASN A 331 -22.99 -12.96 5.65
N ILE A 332 -22.14 -13.72 4.97
CA ILE A 332 -21.19 -13.21 3.98
C ILE A 332 -21.58 -13.75 2.61
N ARG A 333 -21.53 -12.89 1.59
CA ARG A 333 -21.73 -13.26 0.18
C ARG A 333 -20.57 -12.77 -0.65
N LEU A 334 -19.79 -13.70 -1.19
CA LEU A 334 -18.74 -13.43 -2.18
C LEU A 334 -19.34 -13.67 -3.57
N LEU A 335 -19.44 -12.63 -4.40
CA LEU A 335 -19.96 -12.72 -5.76
C LEU A 335 -18.93 -13.34 -6.72
N HIS A 336 -19.38 -14.27 -7.55
CA HIS A 336 -18.49 -14.97 -8.50
C HIS A 336 -18.13 -14.09 -9.70
N ASP A 337 -19.09 -13.30 -10.19
CA ASP A 337 -18.95 -12.42 -11.34
C ASP A 337 -18.68 -10.98 -10.89
N PRO A 338 -17.86 -10.21 -11.63
CA PRO A 338 -17.66 -8.80 -11.36
C PRO A 338 -18.94 -7.99 -11.64
N ILE A 339 -19.14 -6.92 -10.87
CA ILE A 339 -20.16 -5.91 -11.16
C ILE A 339 -19.61 -4.86 -12.14
N GLY A 340 -20.50 -4.18 -12.88
CA GLY A 340 -20.12 -3.15 -13.83
C GLY A 340 -19.45 -1.93 -13.16
N GLU A 341 -18.66 -1.18 -13.93
CA GLU A 341 -17.84 -0.06 -13.43
C GLU A 341 -18.63 1.01 -12.66
N ASN A 342 -19.89 1.23 -13.04
CA ASN A 342 -20.79 2.21 -12.44
C ASN A 342 -21.97 1.58 -11.68
N ASP A 343 -21.99 0.25 -11.55
CA ASP A 343 -23.07 -0.44 -10.86
C ASP A 343 -22.95 -0.24 -9.35
N GLU A 344 -24.10 -0.04 -8.70
CA GLU A 344 -24.17 -0.08 -7.24
C GLU A 344 -24.00 -1.53 -6.76
N LEU A 345 -23.26 -1.69 -5.66
CA LEU A 345 -23.12 -3.01 -5.04
C LEU A 345 -24.49 -3.48 -4.53
N PRO A 346 -24.94 -4.70 -4.91
CA PRO A 346 -26.21 -5.23 -4.42
C PRO A 346 -26.20 -5.36 -2.90
N THR A 347 -27.33 -5.06 -2.27
CA THR A 347 -27.53 -5.33 -0.84
C THR A 347 -27.41 -6.83 -0.56
N TYR A 348 -27.15 -7.22 0.69
CA TYR A 348 -27.06 -8.63 1.06
C TYR A 348 -28.27 -9.46 0.60
N SER A 349 -29.49 -8.93 0.80
CA SER A 349 -30.74 -9.59 0.41
C SER A 349 -30.92 -9.79 -1.12
N GLN A 350 -30.26 -8.96 -1.92
CA GLN A 350 -30.22 -9.09 -3.39
C GLN A 350 -29.08 -10.04 -3.79
N ALA A 351 -27.91 -9.91 -3.18
CA ALA A 351 -26.70 -10.67 -3.49
C ALA A 351 -26.86 -12.18 -3.26
N VAL A 352 -27.69 -12.61 -2.31
CA VAL A 352 -28.02 -14.03 -2.10
C VAL A 352 -28.74 -14.68 -3.29
N LYS A 353 -29.29 -13.88 -4.22
CA LYS A 353 -29.97 -14.35 -5.45
C LYS A 353 -29.05 -14.38 -6.67
N LEU A 354 -27.84 -13.82 -6.57
CA LEU A 354 -26.85 -13.74 -7.65
C LEU A 354 -25.84 -14.89 -7.54
N PRO A 355 -25.11 -15.25 -8.61
CA PRO A 355 -23.98 -16.19 -8.52
C PRO A 355 -22.95 -15.76 -7.46
N GLY A 356 -22.64 -16.66 -6.54
CA GLY A 356 -21.79 -16.38 -5.40
C GLY A 356 -21.89 -17.46 -4.34
N HIS A 357 -21.12 -17.32 -3.26
CA HIS A 357 -21.10 -18.29 -2.17
C HIS A 357 -20.83 -17.62 -0.81
N ASN A 358 -21.07 -18.36 0.27
CA ASN A 358 -20.59 -17.96 1.59
C ASN A 358 -19.20 -18.59 1.82
N PRO A 359 -18.13 -17.79 1.94
CA PRO A 359 -16.77 -18.31 2.03
C PRO A 359 -16.49 -19.11 3.33
N LEU A 360 -17.34 -18.99 4.37
CA LEU A 360 -17.19 -19.76 5.61
C LEU A 360 -17.74 -21.20 5.50
N TYR A 361 -18.77 -21.41 4.68
CA TYR A 361 -19.49 -22.68 4.59
C TYR A 361 -19.39 -23.34 3.21
N GLY A 362 -18.78 -22.67 2.24
CA GLY A 362 -18.75 -23.08 0.83
C GLY A 362 -20.08 -22.84 0.12
N ASP A 363 -20.20 -23.30 -1.13
CA ASP A 363 -21.49 -23.47 -1.78
C ASP A 363 -22.26 -24.52 -0.98
N GLY A 364 -23.08 -24.07 -0.03
CA GLY A 364 -24.13 -24.87 0.57
C GLY A 364 -25.12 -25.26 -0.52
N GLY A 365 -24.73 -26.20 -1.38
CA GLY A 365 -25.60 -26.84 -2.33
C GLY A 365 -26.68 -27.55 -1.51
N HIS A 366 -27.86 -26.95 -1.46
CA HIS A 366 -29.07 -27.70 -1.24
C HIS A 366 -29.10 -28.78 -2.33
N SER A 367 -28.84 -30.02 -1.90
CA SER A 367 -29.14 -31.26 -2.62
C SER A 367 -30.60 -31.35 -3.00
#